data_AF-A0A9P8VPU5-F1
#
_entry.id   AF-A0A9P8VPU5-F1
#
_cell.length_a   1.000
_cell.length_b   1.000
_cell.length_c   1.000
_cell.angle_alpha   90.00
_cell.angle_beta   90.00
_cell.angle_gamma   90.00
#
_symmetry.space_group_name_H-M   'P 1'
#
loop_
_entity.id
_entity.type
_entity.pdbx_description
1 polymer ?
#
loop_
_entity_poly.entity_id
_entity_poly.type
_entity_poly.pdbx_seq_one_letter_code
_entity_poly.pdbx_strand_id
1 'polypeptide(L)'
;MADSSATHLHLMDLFFQYQHSAIPIFDEQAFREAYARGERSEYFSNFLLHSLLLRALKFANIPNAEQLKRVYLRRARDDLLYEIENPSIATIPALCLFGSYLAGEGSDRACWVYPGLAFRLLYDFGLHEDCINLVGAGVLTTLDRRIRLSILHHCFVFDKYAALEKIDCQK
;
A
#
# COMPACT_ATOMS: atom_id res chain seq x y z
N MET A 1 11.60 -2.64 23.76
CA MET A 1 10.87 -1.83 22.76
C MET A 1 10.54 -2.76 21.61
N ALA A 2 9.27 -3.19 21.47
CA ALA A 2 8.88 -4.26 20.53
C ALA A 2 8.91 -3.82 19.06
N ASP A 3 8.75 -2.52 18.84
CA ASP A 3 8.84 -1.85 17.55
C ASP A 3 10.27 -1.35 17.34
N SER A 4 10.99 -1.95 16.39
CA SER A 4 12.40 -1.70 16.13
C SER A 4 12.68 -1.79 14.64
N SER A 5 13.76 -1.17 14.15
CA SER A 5 14.17 -1.26 12.75
C SER A 5 14.37 -2.71 12.29
N ALA A 6 14.85 -3.61 13.16
CA ALA A 6 14.96 -5.03 12.87
C ALA A 6 13.58 -5.68 12.69
N THR A 7 12.61 -5.33 13.54
CA THR A 7 11.21 -5.78 13.39
C THR A 7 10.61 -5.30 12.07
N HIS A 8 10.85 -4.04 11.68
CA HIS A 8 10.39 -3.51 10.40
C HIS A 8 10.96 -4.29 9.23
N LEU A 9 12.28 -4.49 9.18
CA LEU A 9 12.94 -5.22 8.09
C LEU A 9 12.41 -6.66 7.98
N HIS A 10 12.28 -7.36 9.10
CA HIS A 10 11.71 -8.71 9.12
C HIS A 10 10.28 -8.77 8.57
N LEU A 11 9.43 -7.83 8.99
CA LEU A 11 8.05 -7.75 8.49
C LEU A 11 7.99 -7.36 7.01
N MET A 12 8.88 -6.48 6.55
CA MET A 12 9.02 -6.16 5.12
C MET A 12 9.37 -7.41 4.32
N ASP A 13 10.36 -8.19 4.76
CA ASP A 13 10.74 -9.44 4.11
C ASP A 13 9.56 -10.42 4.00
N LEU A 14 8.80 -10.60 5.09
CA LEU A 14 7.58 -11.42 5.08
C LEU A 14 6.51 -10.89 4.12
N PHE A 15 6.30 -9.58 4.05
CA PHE A 15 5.35 -8.99 3.13
C PHE A 15 5.73 -9.28 1.68
N PHE A 16 6.99 -9.05 1.32
CA PHE A 16 7.45 -9.26 -0.05
C PHE A 16 7.50 -10.74 -0.43
N GLN A 17 7.84 -11.61 0.52
CA GLN A 17 7.84 -13.05 0.30
C GLN A 17 6.42 -13.62 0.08
N TYR A 18 5.44 -13.23 0.90
CA TYR A 18 4.14 -13.91 0.93
C TYR A 18 2.99 -13.12 0.29
N GLN A 19 2.97 -11.80 0.39
CA GLN A 19 1.86 -10.98 -0.13
C GLN A 19 2.18 -10.30 -1.45
N HIS A 20 3.40 -9.81 -1.65
CA HIS A 20 3.78 -9.19 -2.91
C HIS A 20 3.78 -10.19 -4.07
N SER A 21 4.11 -11.47 -3.82
CA SER A 21 3.96 -12.52 -4.84
C SER A 21 2.51 -12.68 -5.34
N ALA A 22 1.52 -12.31 -4.52
CA ALA A 22 0.11 -12.37 -4.90
C ALA A 22 -0.41 -11.01 -5.44
N ILE A 23 0.08 -9.89 -4.91
CA ILE A 23 -0.37 -8.54 -5.28
C ILE A 23 0.83 -7.57 -5.29
N PRO A 24 1.61 -7.50 -6.38
CA PRO A 24 2.78 -6.63 -6.51
C PRO A 24 2.38 -5.17 -6.79
N ILE A 25 1.61 -4.54 -5.90
CA ILE A 25 1.02 -3.20 -6.12
C ILE A 25 2.05 -2.06 -6.22
N PHE A 26 3.27 -2.24 -5.70
CA PHE A 26 4.39 -1.29 -5.85
C PHE A 26 5.71 -2.07 -5.91
N ASP A 27 6.79 -1.45 -6.38
CA ASP A 27 8.09 -2.10 -6.57
C ASP A 27 8.91 -2.17 -5.27
N GLU A 28 9.36 -3.38 -4.91
CA GLU A 28 10.12 -3.63 -3.68
C GLU A 28 11.42 -2.85 -3.61
N GLN A 29 12.19 -2.84 -4.69
CA GLN A 29 13.50 -2.21 -4.73
C GLN A 29 13.35 -0.71 -4.53
N ALA A 30 12.46 -0.07 -5.29
CA ALA A 30 12.19 1.36 -5.18
C ALA A 30 11.71 1.75 -3.77
N PHE A 31 10.84 0.94 -3.16
CA PHE A 31 10.36 1.15 -1.80
C PHE A 31 11.48 1.02 -0.75
N ARG A 32 12.32 -0.02 -0.83
CA ARG A 32 13.42 -0.23 0.14
C ARG A 32 14.49 0.86 0.04
N GLU A 33 14.84 1.27 -1.17
CA GLU A 33 15.76 2.38 -1.39
C GLU A 33 15.22 3.69 -0.81
N ALA A 34 13.93 3.97 -1.01
CA ALA A 34 13.27 5.14 -0.45
C ALA A 34 13.14 5.07 1.09
N TYR A 35 12.83 3.90 1.65
CA TYR A 35 12.82 3.66 3.09
C TYR A 35 14.20 3.90 3.72
N ALA A 36 15.27 3.45 3.07
CA ALA A 36 16.64 3.64 3.56
C ALA A 36 17.05 5.13 3.59
N ARG A 37 16.52 5.95 2.68
CA ARG A 37 16.68 7.40 2.71
C ARG A 37 15.91 8.06 3.86
N GLY A 38 14.83 7.45 4.32
CA GLY A 38 13.99 7.94 5.42
C GLY A 38 13.13 9.15 5.05
N GLU A 39 13.04 9.48 3.77
CA GLU A 39 12.35 10.65 3.25
C GLU A 39 11.10 10.26 2.46
N ARG A 40 10.04 11.05 2.63
CA ARG A 40 8.81 10.89 1.84
C ARG A 40 9.10 11.12 0.37
N SER A 41 8.62 10.21 -0.49
CA SER A 41 8.80 10.26 -1.94
C SER A 41 7.65 9.56 -2.66
N GLU A 42 7.68 9.50 -3.99
CA GLU A 42 6.71 8.76 -4.80
C GLU A 42 6.65 7.26 -4.47
N TYR A 43 7.70 6.69 -3.87
CA TYR A 43 7.79 5.27 -3.56
C TYR A 43 7.75 4.96 -2.07
N PHE A 44 7.71 5.97 -1.19
CA PHE A 44 7.70 5.77 0.25
C PHE A 44 6.93 6.86 0.99
N SER A 45 6.08 6.43 1.92
CA SER A 45 5.51 7.26 2.98
C SER A 45 5.41 6.44 4.26
N ASN A 46 5.34 7.11 5.42
CA ASN A 46 5.11 6.43 6.70
C ASN A 46 3.78 5.67 6.69
N PHE A 47 2.76 6.22 6.04
CA PHE A 47 1.47 5.55 5.90
C PHE A 47 1.58 4.25 5.09
N LEU A 48 2.35 4.24 4.00
CA LEU A 48 2.64 3.03 3.24
C LEU A 48 3.38 2.00 4.10
N LEU A 49 4.40 2.43 4.85
CA LEU A 49 5.13 1.57 5.76
C LEU A 49 4.20 0.95 6.81
N HIS A 50 3.44 1.74 7.56
CA HIS A 50 2.55 1.24 8.60
C HIS A 50 1.48 0.29 8.03
N SER A 51 0.92 0.61 6.86
CA SER A 51 -0.05 -0.24 6.17
C SER A 51 0.56 -1.58 5.74
N LEU A 52 1.79 -1.55 5.24
CA LEU A 52 2.57 -2.74 4.88
C LEU A 52 2.84 -3.61 6.11
N LEU A 53 3.34 -3.01 7.20
CA LEU A 53 3.67 -3.72 8.43
C LEU A 53 2.43 -4.39 9.05
N LEU A 54 1.28 -3.71 9.04
CA LEU A 54 0.00 -4.29 9.45
C LEU A 54 -0.36 -5.54 8.62
N ARG A 55 -0.16 -5.47 7.30
CA ARG A 55 -0.40 -6.58 6.39
C ARG A 55 0.58 -7.73 6.58
N ALA A 56 1.82 -7.44 6.95
CA ALA A 56 2.86 -8.43 7.20
C ALA A 56 2.64 -9.24 8.48
N LEU A 57 2.06 -8.62 9.52
CA LEU A 57 1.89 -9.24 10.84
C LEU A 57 1.14 -10.57 10.81
N LYS A 58 0.22 -10.78 9.85
CA LYS A 58 -0.50 -12.06 9.70
C LYS A 58 0.39 -13.24 9.34
N PHE A 59 1.58 -12.98 8.78
CA PHE A 59 2.57 -14.01 8.43
C PHE A 59 3.65 -14.17 9.51
N ALA A 60 3.67 -13.28 10.49
CA ALA A 60 4.74 -13.21 11.47
C ALA A 60 4.38 -14.02 12.72
N ASN A 61 5.26 -14.94 13.13
CA ASN A 61 5.11 -15.67 14.39
C ASN A 61 5.91 -14.97 15.51
N ILE A 62 5.40 -13.83 15.99
CA ILE A 62 6.08 -12.97 16.97
C ILE A 62 5.23 -12.88 18.25
N PRO A 63 5.81 -13.07 19.45
CA PRO A 63 5.06 -13.10 20.71
C PRO A 63 4.30 -11.80 21.06
N ASN A 64 4.63 -10.67 20.42
CA ASN A 64 3.99 -9.36 20.65
C ASN A 64 3.17 -8.86 19.45
N ALA A 65 2.72 -9.75 18.56
CA ALA A 65 2.02 -9.37 17.33
C ALA A 65 0.80 -8.47 17.58
N GLU A 66 -0.03 -8.77 18.59
CA GLU A 66 -1.21 -7.95 18.92
C GLU A 66 -0.86 -6.55 19.42
N GLN A 67 0.24 -6.39 20.16
CA GLN A 67 0.71 -5.08 20.58
C GLN A 67 1.21 -4.27 19.39
N LEU A 68 2.01 -4.89 18.50
CA LEU A 68 2.50 -4.26 17.27
C LEU A 68 1.35 -3.85 16.35
N LYS A 69 0.36 -4.71 16.21
CA LYS A 69 -0.88 -4.44 15.46
C LYS A 69 -1.56 -3.15 15.94
N ARG A 70 -1.74 -3.00 17.25
CA ARG A 70 -2.31 -1.76 17.84
C ARG A 70 -1.44 -0.53 17.58
N VAL A 71 -0.12 -0.67 17.67
CA VAL A 71 0.84 0.43 17.42
C VAL A 71 0.76 0.88 15.96
N TYR A 72 0.92 -0.03 15.01
CA TYR A 72 0.91 0.32 13.59
C TYR A 72 -0.46 0.79 13.11
N LEU A 73 -1.57 0.25 13.66
CA LEU A 73 -2.91 0.72 13.35
C LEU A 73 -3.14 2.15 13.84
N ARG A 74 -2.66 2.49 15.03
CA ARG A 74 -2.71 3.87 15.53
C ARG A 74 -1.93 4.79 14.59
N ARG A 75 -0.66 4.47 14.28
CA ARG A 75 0.18 5.31 13.42
C ARG A 75 -0.37 5.46 12.00
N ALA A 76 -0.87 4.38 11.40
CA ALA A 76 -1.51 4.45 10.09
C ALA A 76 -2.72 5.38 10.09
N ARG A 77 -3.52 5.40 11.17
CA ARG A 77 -4.64 6.34 11.33
C ARG A 77 -4.16 7.78 11.54
N ASP A 78 -3.09 7.98 12.29
CA ASP A 78 -2.50 9.30 12.52
C ASP A 78 -1.94 9.90 11.22
N ASP A 79 -1.31 9.07 10.37
CA ASP A 79 -0.78 9.51 9.06
C ASP A 79 -1.88 9.75 8.01
N LEU A 80 -3.04 9.08 8.14
CA LEU A 80 -4.07 9.00 7.10
C LEU A 80 -4.57 10.37 6.65
N LEU A 81 -4.87 11.28 7.58
CA LEU A 81 -5.43 12.59 7.24
C LEU A 81 -4.45 13.39 6.37
N TYR A 82 -3.18 13.45 6.78
CA TYR A 82 -2.14 14.15 6.05
C TYR A 82 -1.94 13.57 4.65
N GLU A 83 -1.94 12.25 4.51
CA GLU A 83 -1.77 11.58 3.22
C GLU A 83 -2.95 11.79 2.27
N ILE A 84 -4.18 11.93 2.79
CA ILE A 84 -5.34 12.27 1.97
C ILE A 84 -5.30 13.72 1.50
N GLU A 85 -4.84 14.64 2.36
CA GLU A 85 -4.72 16.07 2.02
C GLU A 85 -3.52 16.36 1.11
N ASN A 86 -2.46 15.56 1.21
CA ASN A 86 -1.21 15.74 0.46
C ASN A 86 -0.79 14.43 -0.22
N PRO A 87 -1.60 13.88 -1.14
CA PRO A 87 -1.35 12.55 -1.68
C PRO A 87 -0.04 12.50 -2.48
N SER A 88 0.54 11.31 -2.55
CA SER A 88 1.67 10.96 -3.41
C SER A 88 1.39 9.62 -4.09
N ILE A 89 2.22 9.22 -5.06
CA ILE A 89 2.09 7.89 -5.68
C ILE A 89 2.12 6.78 -4.62
N ALA A 90 2.87 6.92 -3.54
CA ALA A 90 2.93 5.97 -2.41
C ALA A 90 1.62 5.90 -1.60
N THR A 91 0.78 6.94 -1.65
CA THR A 91 -0.53 6.97 -0.97
C THR A 91 -1.51 5.95 -1.57
N ILE A 92 -1.46 5.73 -2.89
CA ILE A 92 -2.34 4.79 -3.60
C ILE A 92 -2.19 3.35 -3.08
N PRO A 93 -0.99 2.72 -3.12
CA PRO A 93 -0.80 1.38 -2.55
C PRO A 93 -1.09 1.35 -1.05
N ALA A 94 -0.76 2.42 -0.31
CA ALA A 94 -1.01 2.49 1.12
C ALA A 94 -2.50 2.38 1.45
N LEU A 95 -3.35 3.15 0.76
CA LEU A 95 -4.81 3.10 0.92
C LEU A 95 -5.39 1.72 0.58
N CYS A 96 -4.92 1.10 -0.51
CA CYS A 96 -5.35 -0.27 -0.86
C CYS A 96 -5.00 -1.29 0.23
N LEU A 97 -3.75 -1.26 0.73
CA LEU A 97 -3.29 -2.15 1.79
C LEU A 97 -4.02 -1.91 3.11
N PHE A 98 -4.22 -0.65 3.47
CA PHE A 98 -4.90 -0.25 4.70
C PHE A 98 -6.38 -0.65 4.68
N GLY A 99 -7.08 -0.40 3.57
CA GLY A 99 -8.46 -0.82 3.40
C GLY A 99 -8.64 -2.33 3.46
N SER A 100 -7.76 -3.07 2.78
CA SER A 100 -7.75 -4.55 2.85
C SER A 100 -7.43 -5.08 4.25
N TYR A 101 -6.55 -4.43 4.99
CA TYR A 101 -6.30 -4.78 6.39
C TYR A 101 -7.55 -4.58 7.26
N LEU A 102 -8.17 -3.39 7.20
CA LEU A 102 -9.35 -3.07 7.99
C LEU A 102 -10.55 -3.95 7.66
N ALA A 103 -10.69 -4.37 6.40
CA ALA A 103 -11.69 -5.34 5.98
C ALA A 103 -11.53 -6.68 6.72
N GLY A 104 -10.30 -7.19 6.81
CA GLY A 104 -9.99 -8.41 7.57
C GLY A 104 -10.23 -8.28 9.08
N GLU A 105 -10.29 -7.05 9.61
CA GLU A 105 -10.68 -6.75 11.00
C GLU A 105 -12.18 -6.54 11.19
N GLY A 106 -13.00 -6.79 10.15
CA GLY A 106 -14.47 -6.66 10.18
C GLY A 106 -15.00 -5.28 9.79
N SER A 107 -14.18 -4.43 9.18
CA SER A 107 -14.62 -3.14 8.65
C SER A 107 -14.91 -3.23 7.15
N ASP A 108 -16.04 -3.82 6.77
CA ASP A 108 -16.41 -4.01 5.36
C ASP A 108 -16.52 -2.70 4.58
N ARG A 109 -16.85 -1.59 5.25
CA ARG A 109 -16.85 -0.28 4.58
C ARG A 109 -15.45 0.14 4.15
N ALA A 110 -14.41 -0.26 4.87
CA ALA A 110 -13.03 0.10 4.58
C ALA A 110 -12.53 -0.53 3.27
N CYS A 111 -12.96 -1.75 2.93
CA CYS A 111 -12.60 -2.38 1.66
C CYS A 111 -13.10 -1.58 0.46
N TRP A 112 -14.20 -0.86 0.61
CA TRP A 112 -14.77 -0.03 -0.45
C TRP A 112 -14.19 1.38 -0.48
N VAL A 113 -14.12 2.05 0.67
CA VAL A 113 -13.80 3.48 0.74
C VAL A 113 -12.35 3.75 0.36
N TYR A 114 -11.39 3.00 0.93
CA TYR A 114 -9.97 3.32 0.73
C TYR A 114 -9.47 2.94 -0.66
N PRO A 115 -9.76 1.75 -1.22
CA PRO A 115 -9.46 1.47 -2.64
C PRO A 115 -10.19 2.40 -3.61
N GLY A 116 -11.43 2.81 -3.32
CA GLY A 116 -12.16 3.78 -4.15
C GLY A 116 -11.51 5.18 -4.16
N LEU A 117 -10.94 5.60 -3.03
CA LEU A 117 -10.12 6.83 -2.94
C LEU A 117 -8.79 6.66 -3.68
N ALA A 118 -8.11 5.53 -3.48
CA ALA A 118 -6.86 5.19 -4.16
C ALA A 118 -7.04 5.23 -5.69
N PHE A 119 -8.15 4.69 -6.19
CA PHE A 119 -8.49 4.70 -7.61
C PHE A 119 -8.72 6.11 -8.13
N ARG A 120 -9.37 7.00 -7.37
CA ARG A 120 -9.52 8.41 -7.75
C ARG A 120 -8.18 9.14 -7.82
N LEU A 121 -7.30 8.94 -6.83
CA LEU A 121 -5.94 9.51 -6.82
C LEU A 121 -5.09 8.99 -7.99
N LEU A 122 -5.30 7.74 -8.39
CA LEU A 122 -4.64 7.16 -9.56
C LEU A 122 -4.98 7.94 -10.84
N TYR A 123 -6.25 8.31 -11.01
CA TYR A 123 -6.66 9.16 -12.12
C TYR A 123 -6.11 10.57 -12.00
N ASP A 124 -6.15 11.15 -10.81
CA ASP A 124 -5.63 12.50 -10.54
C ASP A 124 -4.14 12.63 -10.89
N PHE A 125 -3.33 11.60 -10.59
CA PHE A 125 -1.90 11.55 -10.96
C PHE A 125 -1.62 11.09 -12.39
N GLY A 126 -2.65 10.82 -13.20
CA GLY A 126 -2.47 10.40 -14.59
C GLY A 126 -1.85 9.01 -14.75
N LEU A 127 -1.93 8.14 -13.74
CA LEU A 127 -1.35 6.78 -13.79
C LEU A 127 -2.08 5.84 -14.77
N HIS A 128 -3.28 6.23 -15.19
CA HIS A 128 -4.10 5.53 -16.18
C HIS A 128 -3.65 5.79 -17.63
N GLU A 129 -2.86 6.84 -17.87
CA GLU A 129 -2.37 7.20 -19.18
C GLU A 129 -1.15 6.37 -19.58
N ASP A 130 -1.04 6.00 -20.87
CA ASP A 130 0.19 5.35 -21.36
C ASP A 130 1.31 6.39 -21.44
N CYS A 131 2.33 6.18 -20.61
CA CYS A 131 3.48 7.06 -20.50
C CYS A 131 4.64 6.66 -21.44
N ILE A 132 4.43 5.78 -22.43
CA ILE A 132 5.50 5.34 -23.35
C ILE A 132 6.22 6.51 -24.04
N ASN A 133 5.52 7.57 -24.41
CA ASN A 133 6.11 8.76 -25.02
C ASN A 133 6.97 9.56 -24.03
N LEU A 134 6.57 9.61 -22.75
CA LEU A 134 7.35 10.25 -21.69
C LEU A 134 8.64 9.47 -21.40
N VAL A 135 8.58 8.14 -21.52
CA VAL A 135 9.79 7.29 -21.46
C VAL A 135 10.70 7.55 -22.66
N GLY A 136 10.14 7.62 -23.88
CA GLY A 136 10.90 7.94 -25.10
C GLY A 136 11.54 9.32 -25.06
N ALA A 137 10.92 10.29 -24.38
CA ALA A 137 11.43 11.63 -24.16
C ALA A 137 12.42 11.74 -22.98
N GLY A 138 12.65 10.64 -22.23
CA GLY A 138 13.55 10.62 -21.06
C GLY A 138 13.00 11.33 -19.82
N VAL A 139 11.71 11.71 -19.80
CA VAL A 139 11.05 12.35 -18.65
C VAL A 139 10.76 11.32 -17.55
N LEU A 140 10.41 10.09 -17.94
CA LEU A 140 10.19 8.97 -17.04
C LEU A 140 11.13 7.83 -17.40
N THR A 141 11.50 7.03 -16.40
CA THR A 141 12.27 5.81 -16.62
C THR A 141 11.35 4.64 -16.97
N THR A 142 11.93 3.55 -17.51
CA THR A 142 11.21 2.29 -17.70
C THR A 142 10.70 1.70 -16.38
N LEU A 143 11.42 1.95 -15.27
CA LEU A 143 11.00 1.57 -13.92
C LEU A 143 9.72 2.32 -13.54
N ASP A 144 9.66 3.63 -13.77
CA ASP A 144 8.48 4.46 -13.46
C ASP A 144 7.25 3.97 -14.22
N ARG A 145 7.40 3.69 -15.52
CA ARG A 145 6.32 3.12 -16.32
C ARG A 145 5.82 1.79 -15.75
N ARG A 146 6.73 0.89 -15.34
CA ARG A 146 6.36 -0.39 -14.75
C ARG A 146 5.62 -0.21 -13.42
N ILE A 147 6.09 0.69 -12.55
CA ILE A 147 5.45 1.00 -11.27
C ILE A 147 4.04 1.55 -11.50
N ARG A 148 3.89 2.52 -12.41
CA ARG A 148 2.59 3.11 -12.75
C ARG A 148 1.59 2.08 -13.25
N LEU A 149 2.01 1.21 -14.17
CA LEU A 149 1.18 0.12 -14.68
C LEU A 149 0.84 -0.91 -13.60
N SER A 150 1.78 -1.21 -12.70
CA SER A 150 1.53 -2.13 -11.60
C SER A 150 0.50 -1.55 -10.62
N ILE A 151 0.65 -0.29 -10.23
CA ILE A 151 -0.32 0.39 -9.36
C ILE A 151 -1.69 0.42 -10.01
N LEU A 152 -1.79 0.76 -11.32
CA LEU A 152 -3.05 0.72 -12.08
C LEU A 152 -3.73 -0.65 -12.01
N HIS A 153 -3.00 -1.70 -12.38
CA HIS A 153 -3.54 -3.05 -12.41
C HIS A 153 -4.02 -3.50 -11.02
N HIS A 154 -3.17 -3.35 -10.00
CA HIS A 154 -3.49 -3.88 -8.67
C HIS A 154 -4.49 -3.00 -7.91
N CYS A 155 -4.50 -1.69 -8.11
CA CYS A 155 -5.54 -0.83 -7.55
C CYS A 155 -6.92 -1.19 -8.11
N PHE A 156 -7.02 -1.48 -9.42
CA PHE A 156 -8.25 -1.99 -10.02
C PHE A 156 -8.66 -3.33 -9.41
N VAL A 157 -7.72 -4.25 -9.21
CA VAL A 157 -7.96 -5.54 -8.57
C VAL A 157 -8.53 -5.35 -7.16
N PHE A 158 -7.94 -4.49 -6.32
CA PHE A 158 -8.47 -4.19 -4.98
C PHE A 158 -9.88 -3.60 -5.01
N ASP A 159 -10.16 -2.68 -5.94
CA ASP A 159 -11.50 -2.10 -6.13
C ASP A 159 -12.54 -3.18 -6.47
N LYS A 160 -12.20 -4.13 -7.35
CA LYS A 160 -13.12 -5.21 -7.74
C LYS A 160 -13.28 -6.29 -6.69
N TYR A 161 -12.22 -6.69 -5.99
CA TYR A 161 -12.36 -7.64 -4.87
C TYR A 161 -13.28 -7.08 -3.78
N ALA A 162 -13.15 -5.80 -3.44
CA ALA A 162 -14.03 -5.14 -2.49
C ALA A 162 -15.50 -5.10 -2.93
N ALA A 163 -15.76 -5.00 -4.24
CA ALA A 163 -17.10 -5.06 -4.78
C ALA A 163 -17.71 -6.48 -4.68
N LEU A 164 -16.89 -7.52 -4.86
CA LEU A 164 -17.33 -8.91 -4.82
C LEU A 164 -17.65 -9.39 -3.40
N GLU A 165 -16.82 -9.06 -2.40
CA GLU A 165 -17.06 -9.47 -1.00
C GLU A 165 -18.41 -8.95 -0.44
N LYS A 166 -18.88 -7.79 -0.92
CA LYS A 166 -20.20 -7.25 -0.55
C LYS A 166 -21.38 -8.06 -1.09
N ILE A 167 -21.22 -8.73 -2.24
CA ILE A 167 -22.29 -9.55 -2.84
C ILE A 167 -22.50 -10.81 -2.02
N ASP A 168 -21.44 -11.38 -1.45
CA ASP A 168 -21.52 -12.58 -0.63
C ASP A 168 -22.00 -12.29 0.80
N CYS A 169 -21.70 -11.12 1.36
CA CYS A 169 -22.16 -10.74 2.71
C CYS A 169 -23.63 -10.27 2.77
N GLN A 170 -24.31 -10.14 1.62
CA GLN A 170 -25.74 -9.78 1.52
C GLN A 170 -26.67 -10.98 1.28
N LYS A 171 -26.13 -12.20 1.28
CA LYS A 171 -26.89 -13.46 1.21
C LYS A 171 -26.85 -14.18 2.54
#